data_AF-D9PF21-F1
#
_entry.id   AF-D9PF21-F1
#
_cell.length_a   1.000
_cell.length_b   1.000
_cell.length_c   1.000
_cell.angle_alpha   90.00
_cell.angle_beta   90.00
_cell.angle_gamma   90.00
#
_symmetry.space_group_name_H-M   'P 1'
#
loop_
_entity.id
_entity.type
_entity.pdbx_description
1 polymer ?
#
loop_
_entity_poly.entity_id
_entity_poly.type
_entity_poly.pdbx_seq_one_letter_code
_entity_poly.pdbx_strand_id
1 'polypeptide(L)' 'RSTDHHAIFGEVTEGLDVVEKIGETKTGSQDRPISEVKIEKAYITE' A
#
# COMPACT_ATOMS: atom_id res chain seq x y z
N ARG A 1 0.24 22.78 0.13
CA ARG A 1 0.20 21.30 0.05
C ARG A 1 1.65 20.86 -0.12
N SER A 2 2.34 20.52 0.97
CA SER A 2 3.78 20.26 0.93
C SER A 2 4.00 18.83 0.42
N THR A 3 4.36 18.71 -0.86
CA THR A 3 4.83 17.47 -1.52
C THR A 3 6.35 17.52 -1.72
N ASP A 4 7.04 18.41 -1.01
CA ASP A 4 8.40 18.86 -1.35
C ASP A 4 9.48 17.78 -1.12
N HIS A 5 9.09 16.63 -0.56
CA HIS A 5 9.97 15.50 -0.26
C HIS A 5 9.57 14.18 -0.94
N HIS A 6 8.41 14.09 -1.60
CA HIS A 6 7.92 12.84 -2.20
C HIS A 6 7.24 13.11 -3.55
N ALA A 7 7.78 12.50 -4.60
CA ALA A 7 7.18 12.54 -5.93
C ALA A 7 5.90 11.69 -5.96
N ILE A 8 4.80 12.27 -6.44
CA ILE A 8 3.57 11.54 -6.73
C ILE A 8 3.68 11.03 -8.16
N PHE A 9 3.61 9.71 -8.35
CA PHE A 9 3.78 9.05 -9.66
C PHE A 9 2.59 8.18 -10.08
N GLY A 10 1.51 8.17 -9.29
CA GLY A 10 0.30 7.41 -9.60
C GLY A 10 -0.71 7.44 -8.47
N GLU A 11 -1.86 6.81 -8.71
CA GLU A 11 -2.95 6.63 -7.75
C GLU A 11 -3.59 5.25 -7.92
N VAL A 12 -4.34 4.81 -6.91
CA VAL A 12 -5.09 3.55 -6.94
C VAL A 12 -6.45 3.82 -7.60
N THR A 13 -6.70 3.22 -8.76
CA THR A 13 -7.97 3.38 -9.50
C THR A 13 -9.03 2.35 -9.10
N GLU A 14 -8.62 1.18 -8.60
CA GLU A 14 -9.52 0.08 -8.19
C GLU A 14 -8.99 -0.62 -6.94
N GLY A 15 -9.89 -1.18 -6.12
CA GLY A 15 -9.52 -1.94 -4.92
C GLY A 15 -9.05 -1.12 -3.72
N LEU A 16 -9.47 0.16 -3.62
CA LEU A 16 -9.11 1.03 -2.51
C LEU A 16 -9.53 0.45 -1.14
N ASP A 17 -10.68 -0.23 -1.07
CA ASP A 17 -11.15 -0.90 0.15
C ASP A 17 -10.19 -1.99 0.64
N VAL A 18 -9.48 -2.66 -0.27
CA VAL A 18 -8.43 -3.63 0.08
C VAL A 18 -7.22 -2.91 0.67
N VAL A 19 -6.83 -1.77 0.11
CA VAL A 19 -5.74 -0.93 0.64
C VAL A 19 -6.08 -0.43 2.05
N GLU A 20 -7.31 0.03 2.27
CA GLU A 20 -7.80 0.45 3.58
C GLU A 20 -7.74 -0.71 4.59
N LYS A 21 -8.25 -1.90 4.22
CA LYS A 21 -8.17 -3.11 5.06
C LYS A 21 -6.73 -3.49 5.41
N ILE A 22 -5.79 -3.35 4.48
CA ILE A 22 -4.36 -3.60 4.74
C ILE A 22 -3.82 -2.61 5.79
N GLY A 23 -4.21 -1.33 5.69
CA GLY A 23 -3.83 -0.29 6.66
C GLY A 23 -4.33 -0.53 8.08
N GLU A 24 -5.41 -1.30 8.24
CA GLU A 24 -6.00 -1.67 9.54
C GLU A 24 -5.46 -2.99 10.12
N THR A 25 -4.56 -3.68 9.41
CA THR A 25 -4.01 -4.95 9.88
C THR A 25 -3.21 -4.79 11.18
N LYS A 26 -3.28 -5.80 12.06
CA LYS A 26 -2.51 -5.78 13.30
C LYS A 26 -1.02 -5.78 13.01
N THR A 27 -0.31 -4.81 13.57
CA THR A 27 1.14 -4.67 13.48
C THR A 27 1.83 -5.14 14.76
N GLY A 28 3.05 -5.63 14.61
CA GLY A 28 3.98 -5.97 15.69
C GLY A 28 5.02 -4.86 15.86
N SER A 29 6.23 -5.24 16.25
CA SER A 29 7.34 -4.29 16.40
C SER A 29 7.68 -3.59 15.07
N GLN A 30 8.04 -2.30 15.14
CA GLN A 30 8.44 -1.49 13.98
C GLN A 30 7.35 -1.41 12.90
N ASP A 31 6.08 -1.38 13.32
CA ASP A 31 4.91 -1.29 12.45
C ASP A 31 4.77 -2.41 11.41
N ARG A 32 5.51 -3.52 11.59
CA ARG A 32 5.45 -4.67 10.68
C ARG A 32 4.15 -5.45 10.89
N PRO A 33 3.37 -5.75 9.85
CA PRO A 33 2.19 -6.62 9.98
C PRO A 33 2.53 -7.97 10.62
N ILE A 34 1.68 -8.43 11.56
CA ILE A 34 1.83 -9.75 12.21
C ILE A 34 1.60 -10.87 11.20
N SER A 35 0.59 -10.69 10.35
CA SER A 35 0.32 -11.56 9.21
C SER A 35 0.96 -10.96 7.97
N GLU A 36 1.67 -11.77 7.20
CA GLU A 36 2.37 -11.31 6.00
C GLU A 36 1.40 -10.83 4.91
N VAL A 37 1.64 -9.63 4.39
CA VAL A 37 0.97 -9.07 3.22
C VAL A 37 2.00 -8.98 2.09
N LYS A 38 1.89 -9.86 1.10
CA LYS A 38 2.88 -10.03 0.02
C LYS A 38 2.29 -9.70 -1.35
N ILE A 39 3.12 -9.11 -2.23
CA ILE A 39 2.78 -8.97 -3.65
C ILE A 39 3.12 -10.28 -4.34
N GLU A 40 2.11 -11.01 -4.80
CA GLU A 40 2.35 -12.28 -5.50
C GLU A 40 2.79 -12.07 -6.96
N LYS A 41 2.21 -11.05 -7.63
CA LYS A 41 2.51 -10.67 -9.02
C LYS A 41 2.27 -9.17 -9.22
N ALA A 42 3.06 -8.55 -10.07
CA ALA A 42 2.85 -7.19 -10.57
C ALA A 42 3.32 -7.11 -12.02
N TYR A 43 2.56 -6.42 -12.88
CA TYR A 43 2.85 -6.28 -14.31
C TYR A 43 2.30 -4.95 -14.82
N ILE A 44 2.88 -4.47 -15.92
CA ILE A 44 2.43 -3.28 -16.62
C ILE A 44 1.36 -3.73 -17.64
N THR A 45 0.25 -3.01 -17.71
CA THR A 45 -0.79 -3.22 -18.71
C THR A 45 -0.38 -2.54 -20.02
N GLU A 46 -0.78 -3.10 -21.17
CA GLU A 46 -0.58 -2.50 -22.49
C GLU A 46 -1.34 -1.17 -22.68
#